data_AF-A0A353EAQ7-F1
#
_entry.id   AF-A0A353EAQ7-F1
#
_cell.length_a   1.000
_cell.length_b   1.000
_cell.length_c   1.000
_cell.angle_alpha   90.00
_cell.angle_beta   90.00
_cell.angle_gamma   90.00
#
_symmetry.space_group_name_H-M   'P 1'
#
loop_
_entity.id
_entity.type
_entity.pdbx_description
1 polymer ?
#
loop_
_entity_poly.entity_id
_entity_poly.type
_entity_poly.pdbx_seq_one_letter_code
_entity_poly.pdbx_strand_id
1 'polypeptide(L)'
;LWKGECFVFDERVTVKHDLSPGSYDMCHACRRPLNDEEMKEESYVPGISCKYCVDEKSPEQRQRYAERQKQMQLAKRQGQQHLGAVLK
;
A
#
# COMPACT_ATOMS: atom_id res chain seq x y z
N LEU A 1 24.43 25.82 -1.23
CA LEU A 1 23.74 24.81 -2.07
C LEU A 1 23.76 23.47 -1.34
N TRP A 2 22.62 22.78 -1.31
CA TRP A 2 22.56 21.40 -0.79
C TRP A 2 23.26 20.44 -1.75
N LYS A 3 24.00 19.47 -1.21
CA LYS A 3 24.74 18.43 -1.94
C LYS A 3 24.48 17.08 -1.24
N GLY A 4 23.45 16.37 -1.65
CA GLY A 4 23.04 15.08 -1.12
C GLY A 4 21.91 14.46 -1.93
N GLU A 5 21.47 13.27 -1.55
CA GLU A 5 20.34 12.56 -2.17
C GLU A 5 19.19 12.43 -1.16
N CYS A 6 17.94 12.57 -1.62
CA CYS A 6 16.74 12.36 -0.81
C CYS A 6 16.14 11.00 -1.16
N PHE A 7 16.02 10.10 -0.17
CA PHE A 7 15.29 8.85 -0.31
C PHE A 7 13.92 8.99 0.37
N VAL A 8 12.90 9.27 -0.44
CA VAL A 8 11.54 9.52 0.04
C VAL A 8 10.72 8.23 -0.07
N PHE A 9 10.42 7.64 1.08
CA PHE A 9 9.39 6.61 1.20
C PHE A 9 8.17 7.23 1.84
N ASP A 10 7.32 7.83 1.02
CA ASP A 10 5.96 8.10 1.44
C ASP A 10 5.00 7.22 0.62
N GLU A 11 3.84 6.97 1.20
CA GLU A 11 2.85 6.05 0.63
C GLU A 11 2.04 6.70 -0.52
N ARG A 12 2.42 7.90 -1.00
CA ARG A 12 1.69 8.60 -2.06
C ARG A 12 2.00 7.97 -3.42
N VAL A 13 0.96 7.87 -4.25
CA VAL A 13 1.05 7.25 -5.59
C VAL A 13 1.11 8.29 -6.69
N THR A 14 0.28 9.32 -6.56
CA THR A 14 0.15 10.37 -7.56
C THR A 14 0.12 11.73 -6.87
N VAL A 15 0.62 12.74 -7.57
CA VAL A 15 0.55 14.14 -7.14
C VAL A 15 0.02 14.98 -8.29
N LYS A 16 -0.71 16.04 -7.96
CA LYS A 16 -1.15 17.05 -8.94
C LYS A 16 -0.01 18.03 -9.25
N HIS A 17 -0.24 18.95 -10.19
CA HIS A 17 0.74 19.97 -10.57
C HIS A 17 1.24 20.83 -9.39
N ASP A 18 0.39 21.07 -8.39
CA ASP A 18 0.71 21.81 -7.17
C ASP A 18 1.34 20.94 -6.06
N LEU A 19 1.70 19.69 -6.38
CA LEU A 19 2.23 18.68 -5.46
C LEU A 19 1.25 18.20 -4.38
N SER A 20 -0.03 18.57 -4.48
CA SER A 20 -1.06 17.99 -3.61
C SER A 20 -1.31 16.51 -3.96
N PRO A 21 -1.77 15.68 -2.99
CA PRO A 21 -2.09 14.28 -3.27
C PRO A 21 -3.10 14.14 -4.43
N GLY A 22 -2.81 13.22 -5.35
CA GLY A 22 -3.75 12.80 -6.38
C GLY A 22 -4.82 11.84 -5.84
N SER A 23 -5.68 11.35 -6.73
CA SER A 23 -6.82 10.49 -6.38
C SER A 23 -6.55 8.99 -6.48
N TYR A 24 -5.39 8.59 -7.00
CA TYR A 24 -5.04 7.18 -7.11
C TYR A 24 -4.37 6.70 -5.83
N ASP A 25 -4.76 5.50 -5.40
CA ASP A 25 -4.15 4.76 -4.30
C ASP A 25 -3.28 3.60 -4.84
N MET A 26 -2.50 2.93 -3.99
CA MET A 26 -1.56 1.88 -4.38
C MET A 26 -2.12 0.51 -4.00
N CYS A 27 -2.10 -0.43 -4.94
CA CYS A 27 -2.20 -1.83 -4.56
C CYS A 27 -0.95 -2.26 -3.77
N HIS A 28 -1.06 -2.45 -2.45
CA HIS A 28 0.08 -2.88 -1.64
C HIS A 28 0.59 -4.30 -1.93
N ALA A 29 -0.10 -5.07 -2.79
CA ALA A 29 0.38 -6.37 -3.27
C ALA A 29 1.28 -6.26 -4.51
N CYS A 30 0.94 -5.42 -5.50
CA CYS A 30 1.65 -5.33 -6.78
C CYS A 30 2.21 -3.95 -7.12
N ARG A 31 1.97 -2.93 -6.27
CA ARG A 31 2.41 -1.54 -6.40
C ARG A 31 1.84 -0.77 -7.60
N ARG A 32 0.84 -1.32 -8.29
CA ARG A 32 0.11 -0.60 -9.35
C ARG A 32 -0.83 0.45 -8.73
N PRO A 33 -0.96 1.64 -9.35
CA PRO A 33 -1.97 2.62 -8.97
C PRO A 33 -3.38 2.07 -9.24
N LEU A 34 -4.33 2.42 -8.39
CA LEU A 34 -5.75 2.10 -8.50
C LEU A 34 -6.58 3.35 -8.30
N ASN A 35 -7.63 3.50 -9.10
CA ASN A 35 -8.66 4.51 -8.85
C ASN A 35 -9.77 3.95 -7.93
N ASP A 36 -10.71 4.83 -7.55
CA ASP A 36 -11.81 4.48 -6.63
C ASP A 36 -12.77 3.42 -7.17
N GLU A 37 -12.93 3.31 -8.49
CA GLU A 37 -13.81 2.30 -9.10
C GLU A 37 -13.16 0.92 -9.03
N GLU A 38 -11.86 0.86 -9.31
CA GLU A 38 -11.06 -0.36 -9.25
C GLU A 38 -10.97 -0.94 -7.83
N MET A 39 -10.98 -0.07 -6.82
CA MET A 39 -11.00 -0.48 -5.41
C MET A 39 -12.37 -1.02 -4.95
N LYS A 40 -13.43 -0.88 -5.76
CA LYS A 40 -14.77 -1.42 -5.45
C LYS A 40 -15.04 -2.77 -6.13
N GLU A 41 -14.17 -3.20 -7.05
CA GLU A 41 -14.29 -4.49 -7.72
C GLU A 41 -14.07 -5.65 -6.72
N GLU A 42 -14.71 -6.79 -6.95
CA GLU A 42 -14.57 -7.99 -6.10
C GLU A 42 -13.14 -8.54 -6.06
N SER A 43 -12.37 -8.29 -7.12
CA SER A 43 -10.95 -8.66 -7.24
C SER A 43 -10.04 -7.86 -6.28
N TYR A 44 -10.53 -6.73 -5.77
CA TYR A 44 -9.82 -5.89 -4.85
C TYR A 44 -10.01 -6.36 -3.41
N VAL A 45 -8.90 -6.78 -2.81
CA VAL A 45 -8.83 -7.10 -1.39
C VAL A 45 -7.69 -6.27 -0.80
N PRO A 46 -7.98 -5.31 0.11
CA PRO A 46 -6.99 -4.39 0.65
C PRO A 46 -5.73 -5.09 1.13
N GLY A 47 -4.58 -4.71 0.60
CA GLY A 47 -3.30 -5.28 0.96
C GLY A 47 -2.94 -6.62 0.30
N ILE A 48 -3.88 -7.29 -0.38
CA ILE A 48 -3.76 -8.68 -0.84
C ILE A 48 -3.81 -8.81 -2.37
N SER A 49 -4.79 -8.18 -3.02
CA SER A 49 -4.96 -8.27 -4.48
C SER A 49 -5.73 -7.07 -5.05
N CYS A 50 -5.59 -6.89 -6.37
CA CYS A 50 -6.44 -6.04 -7.19
C CYS A 50 -6.74 -6.75 -8.51
N LYS A 51 -7.60 -6.17 -9.35
CA LYS A 51 -7.96 -6.72 -10.66
C LYS A 51 -6.77 -7.09 -11.55
N TYR A 52 -5.65 -6.38 -11.37
CA TYR A 52 -4.46 -6.59 -12.17
C TYR A 52 -3.58 -7.74 -11.66
N CYS A 53 -3.68 -8.13 -10.39
CA CYS A 53 -2.76 -9.12 -9.82
C CYS A 53 -3.44 -10.28 -9.10
N VAL A 54 -4.77 -10.33 -9.09
CA VAL A 54 -5.53 -11.43 -8.46
C VAL A 54 -5.10 -12.80 -9.02
N ASP A 55 -4.85 -12.88 -10.33
CA ASP A 55 -4.41 -14.10 -11.01
C ASP A 55 -2.90 -14.18 -11.23
N GLU A 56 -2.17 -13.06 -11.17
CA GLU A 56 -0.71 -13.05 -11.27
C GLU A 56 -0.02 -13.57 -9.99
N LYS A 57 -0.67 -13.45 -8.83
CA LYS A 57 -0.07 -13.80 -7.53
C LYS A 57 -0.40 -15.23 -7.13
N SER A 58 0.64 -15.98 -6.77
CA SER A 58 0.48 -17.35 -6.28
C SER A 58 -0.33 -17.38 -4.96
N PRO A 59 -0.96 -18.51 -4.63
CA PRO A 59 -1.65 -18.67 -3.35
C PRO A 59 -0.74 -18.36 -2.14
N GLU A 60 0.52 -18.79 -2.18
CA GLU A 60 1.51 -18.56 -1.12
C GLU A 60 1.89 -17.08 -1.01
N GLN A 61 1.98 -16.36 -2.13
CA GLN A 61 2.18 -14.90 -2.13
C GLN A 61 0.98 -14.20 -1.49
N ARG A 62 -0.25 -14.56 -1.89
CA ARG A 62 -1.48 -13.98 -1.33
C ARG A 62 -1.59 -14.22 0.17
N GLN A 63 -1.23 -15.41 0.66
CA GLN A 63 -1.24 -15.72 2.10
C GLN A 63 -0.26 -14.84 2.88
N ARG A 64 0.97 -14.63 2.37
CA ARG A 64 1.94 -13.72 3.02
C ARG A 64 1.44 -12.28 3.05
N TYR A 65 0.78 -11.83 1.99
CA TYR A 65 0.20 -10.49 1.93
C TYR A 65 -0.95 -10.32 2.93
N ALA A 66 -1.80 -11.35 3.06
CA ALA A 66 -2.89 -11.38 4.03
C ALA A 66 -2.36 -11.30 5.47
N GLU A 67 -1.31 -12.05 5.80
CA GLU A 67 -0.72 -11.99 7.14
C GLU A 67 -0.10 -10.61 7.42
N ARG A 68 0.63 -10.02 6.47
CA ARG A 68 1.12 -8.63 6.61
C ARG A 68 -0.03 -7.66 6.87
N GLN A 69 -1.09 -7.74 6.07
CA GLN A 69 -2.26 -6.87 6.20
C GLN A 69 -2.93 -7.03 7.58
N LYS A 70 -3.04 -8.28 8.06
CA LYS A 70 -3.57 -8.58 9.39
C LYS A 70 -2.71 -7.96 10.49
N GLN A 71 -1.38 -8.08 10.43
CA GLN A 71 -0.48 -7.47 11.42
C GLN A 71 -0.58 -5.95 11.44
N MET A 72 -0.69 -5.31 10.26
CA MET A 72 -0.95 -3.87 10.15
C MET A 72 -2.28 -3.47 10.81
N GLN A 73 -3.35 -4.23 10.58
CA GLN A 73 -4.66 -3.97 11.18
C GLN A 73 -4.67 -4.17 12.70
N LEU A 74 -3.98 -5.20 13.20
CA LEU A 74 -3.85 -5.47 14.63
C LEU A 74 -3.12 -4.32 15.34
N ALA A 75 -1.99 -3.87 14.81
CA ALA A 75 -1.26 -2.73 15.35
C ALA A 75 -2.12 -1.46 15.37
N LYS A 76 -2.84 -1.18 14.26
CA LYS A 76 -3.77 -0.04 14.19
C LYS A 76 -4.85 -0.10 15.28
N ARG A 77 -5.43 -1.28 15.53
CA ARG A 77 -6.41 -1.48 16.61
C ARG A 77 -5.82 -1.27 18.01
N GLN A 78 -4.55 -1.60 18.18
CA GLN A 78 -3.82 -1.43 19.44
C GLN A 78 -3.26 -0.02 19.62
N GLY A 79 -3.46 0.89 18.66
CA GLY A 79 -2.86 2.23 18.66
C GLY A 79 -1.34 2.21 18.50
N GLN A 80 -0.78 1.08 18.04
CA GLN A 80 0.65 0.90 17.82
C GLN A 80 0.97 1.10 16.34
N GLN A 81 2.14 1.67 16.06
CA GLN A 81 2.65 1.71 14.70
C GLN A 81 3.17 0.32 14.31
N HIS A 82 2.80 -0.16 13.12
CA HIS A 82 3.36 -1.41 12.58
C HIS A 82 4.62 -1.14 11.76
N LEU A 83 4.57 -0.12 10.89
CA LEU A 83 5.68 0.28 10.03
C LEU A 83 6.45 1.42 10.71
N GLY A 84 7.78 1.30 10.74
CA GLY A 84 8.66 2.35 11.26
C GLY A 84 8.57 2.59 12.78
N ALA A 85 8.01 1.64 13.54
CA ALA A 85 7.92 1.77 14.99
C ALA A 85 9.31 1.81 15.62
N VAL A 86 9.58 2.87 16.38
CA VAL A 86 10.78 2.96 17.21
C VAL A 86 10.54 2.08 18.44
N LEU A 87 11.19 0.92 18.47
CA LEU A 87 11.24 0.10 19.68
C LEU A 87 12.02 0.91 20.73
N LYS A 88 11.36 1.18 21.86
CA LYS A 88 12.01 1.79 23.03
C LYS A 88 12.90 0.79 23.74
#